data_AF-U5QH82-F1
#
_entry.id   AF-U5QH82-F1
#
_cell.length_a   1.000
_cell.length_b   1.000
_cell.length_c   1.000
_cell.angle_alpha   90.00
_cell.angle_beta   90.00
_cell.angle_gamma   90.00
#
_symmetry.space_group_name_H-M   'P 1'
#
loop_
_entity.id
_entity.type
_entity.pdbx_description
1 polymer ?
#
loop_
_entity_poly.entity_id
_entity_poly.type
_entity_poly.pdbx_seq_one_letter_code
_entity_poly.pdbx_strand_id
1 'polypeptide(L)'
;MSSARPAFADPIPNDLQPILDALVDAADKRTGDAIELLKMLRFLENLHLWLRDNYYMEALPTNRQELFDLLMQMEQQGNWPHLPRTQLRTLIGRLIQSGSAD
;
A
#
# COMPACT_ATOMS: atom_id res chain seq x y z
N MET A 1 -14.46 21.49 -14.15
CA MET A 1 -14.40 20.10 -14.64
C MET A 1 -14.56 19.23 -13.41
N SER A 2 -15.50 18.27 -13.42
CA SER A 2 -15.79 17.48 -12.22
C SER A 2 -14.58 16.60 -11.92
N SER A 3 -13.85 16.89 -10.84
CA SER A 3 -12.72 16.10 -10.39
C SER A 3 -13.23 14.69 -10.12
N ALA A 4 -12.78 13.71 -10.93
CA ALA A 4 -13.16 12.33 -10.75
C ALA A 4 -12.55 11.86 -9.42
N ARG A 5 -13.40 11.66 -8.41
CA ARG A 5 -12.96 11.18 -7.11
C ARG A 5 -12.48 9.73 -7.26
N PRO A 6 -11.31 9.37 -6.72
CA PRO A 6 -10.86 7.98 -6.77
C PRO A 6 -11.88 7.07 -6.09
N ALA A 7 -12.28 6.01 -6.79
CA ALA A 7 -13.09 4.94 -6.23
C ALA A 7 -12.13 3.90 -5.61
N PHE A 8 -12.19 3.74 -4.30
CA PHE A 8 -11.46 2.69 -3.59
C PHE A 8 -12.36 1.47 -3.41
N ALA A 9 -11.78 0.28 -3.45
CA ALA A 9 -12.50 -0.98 -3.22
C ALA A 9 -13.00 -1.07 -1.77
N ASP A 10 -12.20 -0.58 -0.82
CA ASP A 10 -12.52 -0.56 0.60
C ASP A 10 -12.98 0.84 1.06
N PRO A 11 -13.87 0.91 2.09
CA PRO A 11 -14.24 2.18 2.71
C PRO A 11 -13.03 2.90 3.27
N ILE A 12 -12.93 4.20 3.01
CA ILE A 12 -11.84 5.02 3.51
C ILE A 12 -12.10 5.32 4.99
N PRO A 13 -11.13 5.05 5.89
CA PRO A 13 -11.23 5.47 7.28
C PRO A 13 -11.48 6.98 7.42
N ASN A 14 -12.33 7.36 8.39
CA ASN A 14 -12.75 8.74 8.58
C ASN A 14 -11.58 9.71 8.82
N ASP A 15 -10.52 9.24 9.48
CA ASP A 15 -9.30 9.99 9.75
C ASP A 15 -8.42 10.21 8.50
N LEU A 16 -8.54 9.33 7.50
CA LEU A 16 -7.83 9.46 6.22
C LEU A 16 -8.60 10.28 5.17
N GLN A 17 -9.90 10.48 5.36
CA GLN A 17 -10.73 11.24 4.43
C GLN A 17 -10.23 12.68 4.18
N PRO A 18 -9.83 13.46 5.21
CA PRO A 18 -9.29 14.81 5.00
C PRO A 18 -7.95 14.80 4.24
N ILE A 19 -7.14 13.75 4.43
CA ILE A 19 -5.85 13.59 3.72
C ILE A 19 -6.10 13.33 2.24
N LEU A 20 -7.05 12.44 1.93
CA LEU A 20 -7.45 12.21 0.54
C LEU A 20 -7.93 13.49 -0.13
N ASP A 21 -8.81 14.24 0.54
CA ASP A 21 -9.37 15.47 -0.02
C ASP A 21 -8.25 16.49 -0.31
N ALA A 22 -7.29 16.64 0.61
CA ALA A 22 -6.12 17.48 0.40
C ALA A 22 -5.22 17.03 -0.77
N LEU A 23 -5.08 15.72 -0.98
CA LEU A 23 -4.32 15.18 -2.11
C LEU A 23 -5.05 15.41 -3.44
N VAL A 24 -6.37 15.22 -3.49
CA VAL A 24 -7.17 15.51 -4.70
C VAL A 24 -7.08 16.99 -5.05
N ASP A 25 -7.26 17.88 -4.08
CA ASP A 25 -7.09 19.33 -4.27
C ASP A 25 -5.69 19.70 -4.77
N ALA A 26 -4.66 19.02 -4.28
CA ALA A 26 -3.29 19.23 -4.73
C ALA A 26 -3.07 18.76 -6.19
N ALA A 27 -3.72 17.67 -6.61
CA ALA A 27 -3.69 17.20 -7.98
C ALA A 27 -4.43 18.15 -8.93
N ASP A 28 -5.62 18.61 -8.53
CA ASP A 28 -6.45 19.53 -9.33
C ASP A 28 -5.70 20.84 -9.64
N LYS A 29 -4.98 21.38 -8.66
CA LYS A 29 -4.12 22.59 -8.83
C LYS A 29 -2.95 22.39 -9.81
N ARG A 30 -2.62 21.15 -10.17
CA ARG A 30 -1.53 20.77 -11.08
C ARG A 30 -2.04 20.26 -12.43
N THR A 31 -3.33 20.41 -12.71
CA THR A 31 -3.95 19.95 -13.96
C THR A 31 -3.22 20.54 -15.17
N GLY A 32 -2.80 19.68 -16.09
CA GLY A 32 -2.08 20.08 -17.31
C GLY A 32 -0.56 20.24 -17.13
N ASP A 33 -0.03 20.16 -15.91
CA ASP A 33 1.41 20.20 -15.64
C ASP A 33 1.95 18.79 -15.36
N ALA A 34 2.47 18.14 -16.39
CA ALA A 34 2.99 16.79 -16.31
C ALA A 34 4.19 16.66 -15.34
N ILE A 35 5.00 17.71 -15.18
CA ILE A 35 6.19 17.67 -14.33
C ILE A 35 5.81 17.79 -12.86
N GLU A 36 4.90 18.70 -12.53
CA GLU A 36 4.39 18.84 -11.16
C GLU A 36 3.58 17.62 -10.72
N LEU A 37 2.79 17.03 -11.62
CA LEU A 37 2.11 15.75 -11.37
C LEU A 37 3.12 14.62 -11.13
N LEU A 38 4.19 14.52 -11.92
CA LEU A 38 5.24 13.53 -11.71
C LEU A 38 5.94 13.69 -10.34
N LYS A 39 6.19 14.93 -9.91
CA LYS A 39 6.75 15.20 -8.57
C LYS A 39 5.80 14.72 -7.47
N MET A 40 4.49 14.97 -7.62
CA MET A 40 3.48 14.50 -6.67
C MET A 40 3.42 12.97 -6.62
N LEU A 41 3.45 12.27 -7.77
CA LEU A 41 3.46 10.81 -7.82
C LEU A 41 4.69 10.23 -7.10
N ARG A 42 5.88 10.78 -7.36
CA ARG A 42 7.12 10.35 -6.67
C ARG A 42 7.06 10.60 -5.16
N PHE A 43 6.48 11.71 -4.74
CA PHE A 43 6.27 12.00 -3.33
C PHE A 43 5.36 10.94 -2.67
N LEU A 44 4.23 10.62 -3.30
CA LEU A 44 3.30 9.60 -2.81
C LEU A 44 3.93 8.20 -2.77
N GLU A 45 4.71 7.84 -3.79
CA GLU A 45 5.46 6.59 -3.81
C GLU A 45 6.46 6.52 -2.65
N ASN A 46 7.26 7.56 -2.43
CA ASN A 46 8.21 7.60 -1.31
C ASN A 46 7.51 7.48 0.05
N LEU A 47 6.37 8.15 0.22
CA LEU A 47 5.55 8.02 1.44
C LEU A 47 5.04 6.59 1.62
N HIS A 48 4.54 5.96 0.54
CA HIS A 48 4.12 4.56 0.57
C HIS A 48 5.26 3.62 0.97
N LEU A 49 6.45 3.78 0.36
CA LEU A 49 7.64 2.99 0.69
C LEU A 49 8.02 3.17 2.17
N TRP A 50 8.01 4.39 2.67
CA TRP A 50 8.35 4.68 4.06
C TRP A 50 7.34 4.08 5.05
N LEU A 51 6.04 4.25 4.83
CA LEU A 51 5.01 3.65 5.68
C LEU A 51 5.11 2.13 5.70
N ARG A 52 5.35 1.54 4.53
CA ARG A 52 5.51 0.10 4.39
C ARG A 52 6.70 -0.41 5.20
N ASP A 53 7.85 0.24 5.06
CA ASP A 53 9.11 -0.22 5.65
C ASP A 53 9.17 -0.01 7.17
N ASN A 54 8.46 0.99 7.70
CA ASN A 54 8.50 1.34 9.13
C ASN A 54 7.29 0.82 9.93
N TYR A 55 6.12 0.61 9.32
CA TYR A 55 4.92 0.20 10.05
C TYR A 55 4.36 -1.12 9.54
N TYR A 56 4.20 -1.28 8.23
CA TYR A 56 3.57 -2.47 7.67
C TYR A 56 4.42 -3.74 7.86
N MET A 57 5.73 -3.66 7.59
CA MET A 57 6.64 -4.81 7.74
C MET A 57 6.74 -5.32 9.19
N GLU A 58 6.59 -4.42 10.18
CA GLU A 58 6.55 -4.77 11.60
C GLU A 58 5.22 -5.39 12.00
N ALA A 59 4.12 -4.92 11.40
CA ALA A 59 2.78 -5.45 11.65
C ALA A 59 2.51 -6.80 10.97
N LEU A 60 3.39 -7.27 10.08
CA LEU A 60 3.23 -8.57 9.42
C LEU A 60 3.27 -9.72 10.44
N PRO A 61 2.34 -10.68 10.36
CA PRO A 61 2.37 -11.86 11.21
C PRO A 61 3.70 -12.62 11.12
N THR A 62 4.17 -13.10 12.26
CA THR A 62 5.33 -13.99 12.35
C THR A 62 4.91 -15.47 12.28
N ASN A 63 3.64 -15.77 12.58
CA ASN A 63 3.04 -17.09 12.41
C ASN A 63 2.71 -17.36 10.93
N ARG A 64 3.04 -18.56 10.45
CA ARG A 64 2.82 -18.98 9.05
C ARG A 64 1.35 -18.99 8.65
N GLN A 65 0.49 -19.50 9.51
CA GLN A 65 -0.93 -19.64 9.24
C GLN A 65 -1.56 -18.26 9.13
N GLU A 66 -1.28 -17.38 10.09
CA GLU A 66 -1.78 -15.99 10.06
C GLU A 66 -1.25 -15.21 8.85
N LEU A 67 0.02 -15.44 8.47
CA LEU A 67 0.58 -14.84 7.25
C LEU A 67 -0.09 -15.38 5.99
N PHE A 68 -0.38 -16.68 5.93
CA PHE A 68 -1.10 -17.30 4.82
C PHE A 68 -2.53 -16.78 4.72
N ASP A 69 -3.25 -16.69 5.85
CA ASP A 69 -4.61 -16.17 5.91
C ASP A 69 -4.68 -14.70 5.47
N LEU A 70 -3.69 -13.90 5.86
CA LEU A 70 -3.52 -12.51 5.40
C LEU A 70 -3.33 -12.44 3.87
N LEU A 71 -2.48 -13.29 3.30
CA LEU A 71 -2.23 -13.32 1.85
C LEU A 71 -3.48 -13.77 1.08
N MET A 72 -4.21 -14.77 1.58
CA MET A 72 -5.45 -15.22 0.98
C MET A 72 -6.53 -14.13 0.99
N GLN A 73 -6.64 -13.35 2.08
CA GLN A 73 -7.55 -12.21 2.13
C GLN A 73 -7.18 -11.14 1.10
N MET A 74 -5.89 -10.82 0.96
CA MET A 74 -5.41 -9.86 -0.05
C MET A 74 -5.66 -10.33 -1.49
N GLU A 75 -5.49 -11.63 -1.76
CA GLU A 75 -5.80 -12.22 -3.06
C GLU A 75 -7.30 -12.12 -3.39
N GLN A 76 -8.18 -12.45 -2.43
CA GLN A 76 -9.63 -12.40 -2.62
C GLN A 76 -10.16 -10.98 -2.85
N GLN A 77 -9.52 -9.98 -2.25
CA GLN A 77 -9.86 -8.57 -2.44
C GLN A 77 -9.23 -7.97 -3.72
N GLY A 78 -8.39 -8.72 -4.44
CA GLY A 78 -7.65 -8.22 -5.60
C GLY A 78 -6.57 -7.18 -5.26
N ASN A 79 -6.25 -7.03 -3.97
CA ASN A 79 -5.40 -5.98 -3.43
C ASN A 79 -3.99 -6.51 -3.14
N TRP A 80 -3.30 -7.03 -4.16
CA TRP A 80 -1.92 -7.44 -3.97
C TRP A 80 -1.04 -6.21 -3.69
N PRO A 81 -0.33 -6.13 -2.56
CA PRO A 81 0.53 -5.00 -2.27
C PRO A 81 1.65 -4.90 -3.31
N HIS A 82 2.02 -3.68 -3.69
CA HIS A 82 3.22 -3.43 -4.48
C HIS A 82 4.46 -3.75 -3.63
N LEU A 83 4.89 -5.02 -3.67
CA LEU A 83 6.01 -5.52 -2.90
C LEU A 83 7.29 -5.54 -3.76
N PRO A 84 8.35 -4.82 -3.35
CA PRO A 84 9.67 -4.94 -3.96
C PRO A 84 10.18 -6.36 -3.84
N ARG A 85 11.02 -6.77 -4.81
CA ARG A 85 11.59 -8.13 -4.85
C ARG A 85 12.30 -8.55 -3.56
N THR A 86 12.96 -7.62 -2.87
CA THR A 86 13.63 -7.89 -1.60
C THR A 86 12.66 -8.27 -0.49
N GLN A 87 11.52 -7.59 -0.41
CA GLN A 87 10.49 -7.87 0.58
C GLN A 87 9.71 -9.13 0.27
N LEU A 88 9.48 -9.40 -1.02
CA LEU A 88 8.92 -10.68 -1.44
C LEU A 88 9.81 -11.85 -0.99
N ARG A 89 11.13 -11.70 -1.10
CA ARG A 89 12.08 -12.71 -0.60
C ARG A 89 12.04 -12.84 0.92
N THR A 90 11.91 -11.74 1.66
CA THR A 90 11.74 -11.78 3.12
C THR A 90 10.45 -12.52 3.51
N LEU A 91 9.35 -12.23 2.82
CA LEU A 91 8.05 -12.84 3.06
C LEU A 91 8.07 -14.35 2.75
N ILE A 92 8.64 -14.74 1.59
CA ILE A 92 8.89 -16.15 1.24
C ILE A 92 9.80 -16.82 2.28
N GLY A 93 10.84 -16.12 2.75
CA GLY A 93 11.74 -16.62 3.79
C GLY A 93 11.02 -16.94 5.10
N ARG A 94 10.08 -16.08 5.53
CA ARG A 94 9.25 -16.31 6.73
C ARG A 94 8.31 -17.52 6.54
N LEU A 95 7.76 -17.72 5.34
CA LEU A 95 6.92 -18.88 5.01
C LEU A 95 7.72 -20.20 5.01
N ILE A 96 8.99 -20.18 4.60
CA ILE A 96 9.85 -21.37 4.55
C ILE A 96 10.40 -21.72 5.93
N GLN A 97 10.89 -20.73 6.69
CA GLN A 97 11.47 -20.95 8.03
C GLN A 97 10.48 -21.54 9.03
N SER A 98 9.21 -21.17 8.90
CA SER A 98 8.12 -21.71 9.73
C SER A 98 7.66 -23.11 9.32
N GLY A 99 8.20 -23.69 8.24
CA GLY A 99 7.97 -25.08 7.84
C GLY A 99 9.11 -26.04 8.21
N SER A 100 10.12 -25.59 8.95
CA SER A 100 11.29 -26.39 9.36
C SER A 100 11.36 -26.62 10.88
N ALA A 101 10.23 -26.48 11.58
CA ALA A 101 10.11 -26.69 13.03
C ALA A 101 9.17 -27.86 13.40
N ASP A 102 9.06 -28.86 12.51
CA ASP A 102 8.46 -30.18 12.79
C ASP A 102 9.52 -31.28 12.59
#